data_AF-A0A7K7KGV4-F1
#
_entry.id   AF-A0A7K7KGV4-F1
#
_cell.length_a   1.000
_cell.length_b   1.000
_cell.length_c   1.000
_cell.angle_alpha   90.00
_cell.angle_beta   90.00
_cell.angle_gamma   90.00
#
_symmetry.space_group_name_H-M   'P 1'
#
loop_
_entity.id
_entity.type
_entity.pdbx_description
1 polymer ?
#
loop_
_entity_poly.entity_id
_entity_poly.type
_entity_poly.pdbx_seq_one_letter_code
_entity_poly.pdbx_strand_id
1 'polypeptide(L)'
;AGEVLIPEVELQRQVLDAMNCVLYEQLKYKGNELDYYNSLNSYIHQVLIRRTGIPISLSVLYLTIARQLGVKLEPVNFPSHFLLRWCQGKEGSTDIFDYTYIDAFGKGKQLTVKECEYLIGHHVTEEFYGVVTSKEVLQRMVGNLLNLGKRESTDQSYQLLRDSLDLYLAMYPDNVQHLMLQARLYFHLGIWPEKVLDILQHIQALDPSQHGAVGYLVQHTLEHIERRKEELGPEVKHRSDEKHKEVCFSIGLIMKHKRYGYNCVIYGWDPACMMGHEWIRNMNVHSLPHGPHQPFYNVLVEDGSCRYAAQ
;
A
#
# COMPACT_ATOMS: atom_id res chain seq x y z
N ALA A 1 -14.49 28.98 3.94
CA ALA A 1 -14.65 29.94 2.83
C ALA A 1 -15.64 29.32 1.86
N GLY A 2 -16.72 30.01 1.49
CA GLY A 2 -17.67 29.47 0.50
C GLY A 2 -16.95 29.29 -0.84
N GLU A 3 -17.13 28.13 -1.47
CA GLU A 3 -16.57 27.86 -2.80
C GLU A 3 -17.23 28.82 -3.79
N VAL A 4 -16.48 29.81 -4.27
CA VAL A 4 -16.95 30.69 -5.35
C VAL A 4 -16.77 29.92 -6.65
N LEU A 5 -17.85 29.31 -7.13
CA LEU A 5 -17.88 28.63 -8.40
C LEU A 5 -18.05 29.65 -9.53
N ILE A 6 -17.32 29.43 -10.63
CA ILE A 6 -17.50 30.21 -11.85
C ILE A 6 -18.80 29.75 -12.51
N PRO A 7 -19.78 30.62 -12.78
CA PRO A 7 -21.06 30.19 -13.37
C PRO A 7 -20.97 29.97 -14.89
N GLU A 8 -20.07 30.68 -15.57
CA GLU A 8 -19.97 30.67 -17.03
C GLU A 8 -19.09 29.53 -17.52
N VAL A 9 -19.67 28.61 -18.32
CA VAL A 9 -18.97 27.42 -18.86
C VAL A 9 -17.75 27.81 -19.70
N GLU A 10 -17.81 28.91 -20.44
CA GLU A 10 -16.69 29.37 -21.27
C GLU A 10 -15.51 29.85 -20.42
N LEU A 11 -15.79 30.55 -19.31
CA LEU A 11 -14.73 30.94 -18.38
C LEU A 11 -14.15 29.72 -17.64
N GLN A 12 -14.98 28.74 -17.29
CA GLN A 12 -14.50 27.46 -16.75
C GLN A 12 -13.58 26.75 -17.75
N ARG A 13 -13.91 26.75 -19.05
CA ARG A 13 -13.07 26.19 -20.13
C ARG A 13 -11.70 26.84 -20.16
N GLN A 14 -11.66 28.18 -20.15
CA GLN A 14 -10.41 28.95 -20.15
C GLN A 14 -9.54 28.62 -18.94
N VAL A 15 -10.15 28.43 -17.76
CA VAL A 15 -9.44 28.00 -16.55
C VAL A 15 -8.84 26.61 -16.72
N LEU A 16 -9.60 25.64 -17.26
CA LEU A 16 -9.11 24.28 -17.52
C LEU A 16 -7.95 24.28 -18.53
N ASP A 17 -8.03 25.08 -19.59
CA ASP A 17 -6.98 25.21 -20.60
C ASP A 17 -5.70 25.85 -20.03
N ALA A 18 -5.85 26.92 -19.24
CA ALA A 18 -4.73 27.53 -18.52
C ALA A 18 -4.09 26.54 -17.53
N MET A 19 -4.90 25.76 -16.83
CA MET A 19 -4.44 24.75 -15.89
C MET A 19 -3.69 23.62 -16.60
N ASN A 20 -4.17 23.18 -17.77
CA ASN A 20 -3.46 22.22 -18.63
C ASN A 20 -2.09 22.75 -19.06
N CYS A 21 -2.01 24.01 -19.50
CA CYS A 21 -0.75 24.65 -19.86
C CYS A 21 0.24 24.67 -18.68
N VAL A 22 -0.21 25.09 -17.49
CA VAL A 22 0.66 25.14 -16.31
C VAL A 22 1.09 23.73 -15.88
N LEU A 23 0.17 22.79 -15.72
CA LEU A 23 0.49 21.45 -15.23
C LEU A 23 1.37 20.66 -16.19
N TYR A 24 1.01 20.62 -17.47
CA TYR A 24 1.64 19.71 -18.42
C TYR A 24 2.76 20.38 -19.22
N GLU A 25 2.65 21.66 -19.55
CA GLU A 25 3.67 22.36 -20.34
C GLU A 25 4.73 23.06 -19.49
N GLN A 26 4.36 23.69 -18.37
CA GLN A 26 5.33 24.40 -17.53
C GLN A 26 5.91 23.49 -16.45
N LEU A 27 5.05 22.82 -15.68
CA LEU A 27 5.45 21.97 -14.57
C LEU A 27 5.81 20.55 -15.01
N LYS A 28 5.44 20.14 -16.22
CA LYS A 28 5.77 18.83 -16.81
C LYS A 28 5.24 17.63 -16.00
N TYR A 29 4.05 17.76 -15.42
CA TYR A 29 3.34 16.59 -14.89
C TYR A 29 3.08 15.57 -16.00
N LYS A 30 3.21 14.28 -15.68
CA LYS A 30 2.96 13.20 -16.65
C LYS A 30 2.54 11.90 -16.00
N GLY A 31 1.79 11.08 -16.75
CA GLY A 31 1.58 9.68 -16.43
C GLY A 31 2.90 8.89 -16.44
N ASN A 32 3.05 7.95 -15.51
CA ASN A 32 4.20 7.04 -15.50
C ASN A 32 3.86 5.73 -16.22
N GLU A 33 3.94 5.73 -17.54
CA GLU A 33 3.64 4.54 -18.35
C GLU A 33 4.77 3.49 -18.30
N LEU A 34 6.01 3.93 -18.21
CA LEU A 34 7.20 3.06 -18.22
C LEU A 34 7.34 2.25 -16.93
N ASP A 35 6.99 2.86 -15.80
CA ASP A 35 7.09 2.25 -14.47
C ASP A 35 5.76 2.42 -13.73
N TYR A 36 4.69 1.95 -14.37
CA TYR A 36 3.30 2.12 -13.93
C TYR A 36 3.06 1.52 -12.54
N TYR A 37 3.70 0.39 -12.25
CA TYR A 37 3.49 -0.38 -11.02
C TYR A 37 4.38 0.07 -9.85
N ASN A 38 5.00 1.24 -9.94
CA ASN A 38 5.71 1.86 -8.83
C ASN A 38 4.73 2.41 -7.79
N SER A 39 4.84 1.98 -6.53
CA SER A 39 3.99 2.45 -5.43
C SER A 39 4.08 3.95 -5.19
N LEU A 40 5.23 4.58 -5.50
CA LEU A 40 5.42 6.03 -5.42
C LEU A 40 4.51 6.82 -6.36
N ASN A 41 3.93 6.18 -7.39
CA ASN A 41 2.95 6.82 -8.26
C ASN A 41 1.58 7.00 -7.58
N SER A 42 1.31 6.30 -6.46
CA SER A 42 0.06 6.39 -5.71
C SER A 42 0.14 7.34 -4.51
N TYR A 43 1.35 7.65 -4.02
CA TYR A 43 1.53 8.52 -2.87
C TYR A 43 1.52 9.99 -3.30
N ILE A 44 0.48 10.75 -2.91
CA ILE A 44 0.30 12.15 -3.35
C ILE A 44 1.52 13.03 -3.11
N HIS A 45 2.20 12.90 -1.96
CA HIS A 45 3.43 13.65 -1.69
C HIS A 45 4.55 13.34 -2.69
N GLN A 46 4.70 12.09 -3.13
CA GLN A 46 5.66 11.69 -4.16
C GLN A 46 5.23 12.15 -5.54
N VAL A 47 3.92 12.11 -5.84
CA VAL A 47 3.39 12.62 -7.11
C VAL A 47 3.66 14.12 -7.25
N LEU A 48 3.55 14.90 -6.16
CA LEU A 48 3.88 16.32 -6.15
C LEU A 48 5.38 16.59 -6.38
N ILE A 49 6.25 15.81 -5.73
CA ILE A 49 7.72 15.97 -5.85
C ILE A 49 8.21 15.50 -7.23
N ARG A 50 7.83 14.30 -7.65
CA ARG A 50 8.29 13.63 -8.88
C ARG A 50 7.55 14.12 -10.12
N ARG A 51 6.38 14.75 -9.94
CA ARG A 51 5.45 15.17 -11.00
C ARG A 51 5.01 14.01 -11.91
N THR A 52 5.00 12.80 -11.36
CA THR A 52 4.66 11.56 -12.06
C THR A 52 3.68 10.76 -11.23
N GLY A 53 2.62 10.24 -11.85
CA GLY A 53 1.60 9.47 -11.16
C GLY A 53 0.84 8.48 -12.05
N ILE A 54 -0.12 7.80 -11.44
CA ILE A 54 -1.14 6.97 -12.10
C ILE A 54 -2.45 7.74 -12.30
N PRO A 55 -3.42 7.25 -13.11
CA PRO A 55 -4.61 8.01 -13.47
C PRO A 55 -5.36 8.61 -12.29
N ILE A 56 -5.65 7.82 -11.25
CA ILE A 56 -6.38 8.31 -10.08
C ILE A 56 -5.63 9.40 -9.31
N SER A 57 -4.30 9.26 -9.16
CA SER A 57 -3.49 10.23 -8.40
C SER A 57 -3.39 11.58 -9.10
N LEU A 58 -3.25 11.58 -10.44
CA LEU A 58 -3.21 12.80 -11.25
C LEU A 58 -4.59 13.44 -11.32
N SER A 59 -5.66 12.65 -11.42
CA SER A 59 -7.03 13.15 -11.40
C SER A 59 -7.40 13.76 -10.06
N VAL A 60 -6.95 13.21 -8.92
CA VAL A 60 -7.15 13.83 -7.59
C VAL A 60 -6.44 15.18 -7.49
N LEU A 61 -5.21 15.28 -8.01
CA LEU A 61 -4.47 16.55 -8.08
C LEU A 61 -5.23 17.57 -8.94
N TYR A 62 -5.61 17.17 -10.16
CA TYR A 62 -6.32 18.01 -11.11
C TYR A 62 -7.66 18.51 -10.56
N LEU A 63 -8.47 17.60 -9.99
CA LEU A 63 -9.73 17.89 -9.33
C LEU A 63 -9.57 18.92 -8.20
N THR A 64 -8.53 18.76 -7.38
CA THR A 64 -8.29 19.64 -6.23
C THR A 64 -7.96 21.06 -6.68
N ILE A 65 -7.12 21.21 -7.72
CA ILE A 65 -6.74 22.51 -8.27
C ILE A 65 -7.93 23.15 -8.99
N ALA A 66 -8.65 22.40 -9.85
CA ALA A 66 -9.84 22.89 -10.55
C ALA A 66 -10.85 23.49 -9.57
N ARG A 67 -11.14 22.77 -8.48
CA ARG A 67 -12.07 23.23 -7.44
C ARG A 67 -11.60 24.53 -6.77
N GLN A 68 -10.30 24.66 -6.50
CA GLN A 68 -9.74 25.90 -5.93
C GLN A 68 -9.82 27.09 -6.90
N LEU A 69 -9.83 26.82 -8.20
CA LEU A 69 -10.00 27.82 -9.26
C LEU A 69 -11.48 28.05 -9.64
N GLY A 70 -12.42 27.48 -8.89
CA GLY A 70 -13.87 27.69 -9.09
C GLY A 70 -14.49 26.80 -10.16
N VAL A 71 -13.81 25.74 -10.62
CA VAL A 71 -14.35 24.76 -11.58
C VAL A 71 -14.69 23.46 -10.83
N LYS A 72 -15.98 23.11 -10.80
CA LYS A 72 -16.45 21.87 -10.17
C LYS A 72 -16.32 20.71 -11.15
N LEU A 73 -15.43 19.78 -10.80
CA LEU A 73 -15.27 18.50 -11.49
C LEU A 73 -15.74 17.37 -10.57
N GLU A 74 -16.17 16.26 -11.14
CA GLU A 74 -16.64 15.10 -10.40
C GLU A 74 -15.81 13.87 -10.77
N PRO A 75 -15.32 13.07 -9.80
CA PRO A 75 -14.53 11.88 -10.10
C PRO A 75 -15.38 10.76 -10.69
N VAL A 76 -14.83 10.04 -11.66
CA VAL A 76 -15.52 8.94 -12.37
C VAL A 76 -14.60 7.74 -12.48
N ASN A 77 -15.14 6.57 -12.14
CA ASN A 77 -14.38 5.35 -11.99
C ASN A 77 -14.49 4.45 -13.22
N PHE A 78 -13.40 4.35 -14.00
CA PHE A 78 -13.35 3.51 -15.20
C PHE A 78 -12.52 2.24 -14.98
N PRO A 79 -12.78 1.15 -15.73
CA PRO A 79 -11.88 0.00 -15.76
C PRO A 79 -10.50 0.43 -16.24
N SER A 80 -9.45 0.02 -15.52
CA SER A 80 -8.04 0.34 -15.81
C SER A 80 -7.65 1.82 -15.89
N HIS A 81 -8.60 2.76 -15.77
CA HIS A 81 -8.35 4.20 -15.86
C HIS A 81 -9.12 5.00 -14.80
N PHE A 82 -8.95 6.32 -14.73
CA PHE A 82 -9.73 7.15 -13.81
C PHE A 82 -9.90 8.55 -14.39
N LEU A 83 -11.14 8.97 -14.56
CA LEU A 83 -11.48 10.20 -15.26
C LEU A 83 -12.16 11.18 -14.29
N LEU A 84 -12.24 12.42 -14.72
CA LEU A 84 -13.13 13.42 -14.13
C LEU A 84 -14.25 13.71 -15.13
N ARG A 85 -15.43 14.08 -14.67
CA ARG A 85 -16.50 14.63 -15.52
C ARG A 85 -16.77 16.07 -15.16
N TRP A 86 -17.08 16.84 -16.19
CA TRP A 86 -17.34 18.27 -16.15
C TRP A 86 -18.70 18.53 -16.79
N CYS A 87 -19.65 19.04 -16.01
CA CYS A 87 -21.00 19.31 -16.49
C CYS A 87 -21.00 20.55 -17.39
N GLN A 88 -21.44 20.40 -18.64
CA GLN A 88 -21.65 21.51 -19.58
C GLN A 88 -23.14 21.85 -19.75
N GLY A 89 -24.03 20.96 -19.34
CA GLY A 89 -25.47 21.15 -19.35
C GLY A 89 -26.03 21.75 -18.06
N LYS A 90 -27.23 21.31 -17.67
CA LYS A 90 -27.87 21.74 -16.42
C LYS A 90 -27.21 21.04 -15.22
N GLU A 91 -26.94 21.80 -14.16
CA GLU A 91 -26.38 21.23 -12.93
C GLU A 91 -27.28 20.11 -12.40
N GLY A 92 -26.68 18.95 -12.12
CA GLY A 92 -27.39 17.75 -11.66
C GLY A 92 -28.04 16.91 -12.76
N SER A 93 -27.67 17.10 -14.04
CA SER A 93 -28.11 16.21 -15.12
C SER A 93 -27.70 14.77 -14.87
N THR A 94 -28.55 13.83 -15.28
CA THR A 94 -28.23 12.39 -15.28
C THR A 94 -27.84 11.89 -16.66
N ASP A 95 -27.96 12.72 -17.69
CA ASP A 95 -27.59 12.36 -19.06
C ASP A 95 -26.07 12.40 -19.21
N ILE A 96 -25.46 11.28 -19.57
CA ILE A 96 -24.00 11.15 -19.74
C ILE A 96 -23.45 12.04 -20.85
N PHE A 97 -24.29 12.49 -21.80
CA PHE A 97 -23.91 13.37 -22.90
C PHE A 97 -23.88 14.86 -22.51
N ASP A 98 -24.43 15.24 -21.35
CA ASP A 98 -24.31 16.60 -20.79
C ASP A 98 -22.95 16.85 -20.11
N TYR A 99 -22.08 15.84 -20.13
CA TYR A 99 -20.77 15.85 -19.50
C TYR A 99 -19.64 15.73 -20.52
N THR A 100 -18.60 16.53 -20.31
CA THR A 100 -17.28 16.30 -20.90
C THR A 100 -16.41 15.55 -19.89
N TYR A 101 -15.68 14.53 -20.33
CA TYR A 101 -14.79 13.76 -19.48
C TYR A 101 -13.36 14.27 -19.65
N ILE A 102 -12.60 14.34 -18.56
CA ILE A 102 -11.25 14.88 -18.53
C ILE A 102 -10.30 13.77 -18.09
N ASP A 103 -9.31 13.51 -18.94
CA ASP A 103 -8.22 12.58 -18.66
C ASP A 103 -6.98 13.33 -18.18
N ALA A 104 -6.81 13.43 -16.85
CA ALA A 104 -5.62 14.05 -16.26
C ALA A 104 -4.33 13.26 -16.50
N PHE A 105 -4.42 11.94 -16.75
CA PHE A 105 -3.26 11.14 -17.13
C PHE A 105 -2.82 11.46 -18.57
N GLY A 106 -3.81 11.57 -19.48
CA GLY A 106 -3.68 12.00 -20.86
C GLY A 106 -3.57 13.52 -21.05
N LYS A 107 -2.89 14.23 -20.14
CA LYS A 107 -2.61 15.68 -20.20
C LYS A 107 -3.86 16.58 -20.23
N GLY A 108 -4.90 16.21 -19.48
CA GLY A 108 -6.13 16.99 -19.38
C GLY A 108 -6.99 16.97 -20.64
N LYS A 109 -6.83 15.93 -21.48
CA LYS A 109 -7.62 15.76 -22.70
C LYS A 109 -9.11 15.70 -22.34
N GLN A 110 -9.90 16.51 -23.04
CA GLN A 110 -11.35 16.50 -22.97
C GLN A 110 -11.88 15.43 -23.94
N LEU A 111 -12.81 14.61 -23.46
CA LEU A 111 -13.30 13.40 -24.11
C LEU A 111 -14.83 13.38 -24.09
N THR A 112 -15.39 12.95 -25.22
CA THR A 112 -16.79 12.51 -25.31
C THR A 112 -16.95 11.07 -24.79
N VAL A 113 -18.19 10.64 -24.57
CA VAL A 113 -18.54 9.26 -24.18
C VAL A 113 -17.85 8.22 -25.08
N LYS A 114 -17.92 8.39 -26.41
CA LYS A 114 -17.29 7.47 -27.37
C LYS A 114 -15.77 7.46 -27.26
N GLU A 115 -15.15 8.60 -26.97
CA GLU A 115 -13.70 8.70 -26.82
C GLU A 115 -13.22 8.08 -25.49
N CYS A 116 -14.04 8.10 -24.44
CA CYS A 116 -13.77 7.36 -23.21
C CYS A 116 -13.67 5.85 -23.48
N GLU A 117 -14.61 5.28 -24.23
CA GLU A 117 -14.60 3.86 -24.60
C GLU A 117 -13.41 3.49 -25.47
N TYR A 118 -13.05 4.36 -26.41
CA TYR A 118 -11.84 4.19 -27.22
C TYR A 118 -10.57 4.19 -26.36
N LEU A 119 -10.49 5.07 -25.36
CA LEU A 119 -9.35 5.16 -24.44
C LEU A 119 -9.16 3.87 -23.62
N ILE A 120 -10.25 3.26 -23.14
CA ILE A 120 -10.19 2.02 -22.34
C ILE A 120 -10.22 0.74 -23.18
N GLY A 121 -10.49 0.84 -24.49
CA GLY A 121 -10.48 -0.27 -25.43
C GLY A 121 -11.67 -1.23 -25.34
N HIS A 122 -12.76 -0.85 -24.67
CA HIS A 122 -13.99 -1.64 -24.58
C HIS A 122 -15.21 -0.77 -24.27
N HIS A 123 -16.39 -1.26 -24.65
CA HIS A 123 -17.67 -0.62 -24.33
C HIS A 123 -18.03 -0.85 -22.86
N VAL A 124 -18.65 0.15 -22.22
CA VAL A 124 -19.07 0.09 -20.81
C VAL A 124 -20.52 0.53 -20.66
N THR A 125 -21.17 0.08 -19.59
CA THR A 125 -22.52 0.51 -19.25
C THR A 125 -22.53 1.95 -18.73
N GLU A 126 -23.69 2.61 -18.78
CA GLU A 126 -23.86 4.00 -18.30
C GLU A 126 -23.45 4.17 -16.82
N GLU A 127 -23.53 3.10 -16.02
CA GLU A 127 -23.14 3.09 -14.60
C GLU A 127 -21.68 3.53 -14.38
N PHE A 128 -20.77 3.23 -15.33
CA PHE A 128 -19.36 3.63 -15.23
C PHE A 128 -19.12 5.13 -15.38
N TYR A 129 -20.10 5.88 -15.91
CA TYR A 129 -20.02 7.33 -16.07
C TYR A 129 -20.53 8.09 -14.82
N GLY A 130 -21.01 7.34 -13.81
CA GLY A 130 -21.47 7.87 -12.53
C GLY A 130 -20.35 8.51 -11.70
N VAL A 131 -20.72 9.52 -10.91
CA VAL A 131 -19.83 10.11 -9.92
C VAL A 131 -19.51 9.11 -8.82
N VAL A 132 -18.26 9.05 -8.40
CA VAL A 132 -17.85 8.27 -7.22
C VAL A 132 -17.60 9.15 -6.00
N THR A 133 -17.90 8.60 -4.84
CA THR A 133 -17.68 9.23 -3.54
C THR A 133 -16.19 9.26 -3.18
N SER A 134 -15.80 10.15 -2.26
CA SER A 134 -14.43 10.16 -1.73
C SER A 134 -14.02 8.82 -1.11
N LYS A 135 -14.98 8.08 -0.52
CA LYS A 135 -14.72 6.75 0.04
C LYS A 135 -14.35 5.75 -1.06
N GLU A 136 -15.03 5.77 -2.20
CA GLU A 136 -14.72 4.92 -3.36
C GLU A 136 -13.41 5.31 -4.04
N VAL A 137 -13.08 6.61 -4.10
CA VAL A 137 -11.76 7.08 -4.57
C VAL A 137 -10.66 6.51 -3.69
N LEU A 138 -10.79 6.63 -2.36
CA LEU A 138 -9.83 6.06 -1.41
C LEU A 138 -9.75 4.54 -1.54
N GLN A 139 -10.90 3.85 -1.64
CA GLN A 139 -10.95 2.41 -1.86
C GLN A 139 -10.18 1.99 -3.12
N ARG A 140 -10.32 2.73 -4.24
CA ARG A 140 -9.58 2.46 -5.47
C ARG A 140 -8.09 2.73 -5.33
N MET A 141 -7.69 3.81 -4.64
CA MET A 141 -6.29 4.10 -4.36
C MET A 141 -5.63 2.99 -3.53
N VAL A 142 -6.31 2.52 -2.49
CA VAL A 142 -5.84 1.41 -1.65
C VAL A 142 -5.83 0.10 -2.42
N GLY A 143 -6.86 -0.16 -3.23
CA GLY A 143 -6.94 -1.32 -4.11
C GLY A 143 -5.76 -1.40 -5.09
N ASN A 144 -5.31 -0.25 -5.62
CA ASN A 144 -4.11 -0.20 -6.46
C ASN A 144 -2.87 -0.66 -5.68
N LEU A 145 -2.65 -0.15 -4.45
CA LEU A 145 -1.52 -0.54 -3.61
C LEU A 145 -1.58 -2.02 -3.19
N LEU A 146 -2.77 -2.52 -2.86
CA LEU A 146 -3.01 -3.92 -2.53
C LEU A 146 -2.64 -4.83 -3.71
N ASN A 147 -3.03 -4.45 -4.92
CA ASN A 147 -2.68 -5.19 -6.13
C ASN A 147 -1.18 -5.13 -6.44
N LEU A 148 -0.48 -4.06 -6.05
CA LEU A 148 0.98 -3.99 -6.13
C LEU A 148 1.64 -4.95 -5.14
N GLY A 149 1.23 -4.91 -3.87
CA GLY A 149 1.76 -5.81 -2.83
C GLY A 149 1.57 -7.29 -3.15
N LYS A 150 0.52 -7.66 -3.88
CA LYS A 150 0.26 -9.04 -4.31
C LYS A 150 1.15 -9.55 -5.45
N ARG A 151 1.77 -8.67 -6.23
CA ARG A 151 2.49 -9.06 -7.47
C ARG A 151 3.87 -9.64 -7.22
N GLU A 152 4.54 -9.21 -6.16
CA GLU A 152 5.90 -9.61 -5.85
C GLU A 152 5.94 -10.39 -4.53
N SER A 153 6.94 -11.26 -4.38
CA SER A 153 7.19 -12.02 -3.16
C SER A 153 8.52 -11.58 -2.55
N THR A 154 8.61 -10.29 -2.23
CA THR A 154 9.76 -9.67 -1.57
C THR A 154 9.34 -9.16 -0.19
N ASP A 155 10.28 -8.97 0.74
CA ASP A 155 9.95 -8.44 2.07
C ASP A 155 9.21 -7.09 1.99
N GLN A 156 9.62 -6.22 1.06
CA GLN A 156 8.98 -4.92 0.84
C GLN A 156 7.55 -5.06 0.29
N SER A 157 7.28 -6.07 -0.54
CA SER A 157 5.93 -6.31 -1.05
C SER A 157 4.99 -6.82 0.03
N TYR A 158 5.46 -7.63 0.98
CA TYR A 158 4.67 -8.05 2.14
C TYR A 158 4.34 -6.90 3.09
N GLN A 159 5.30 -5.99 3.34
CA GLN A 159 5.02 -4.78 4.12
C GLN A 159 3.97 -3.91 3.43
N LEU A 160 4.15 -3.64 2.13
CA LEU A 160 3.16 -2.89 1.35
C LEU A 160 1.78 -3.55 1.37
N LEU A 161 1.74 -4.87 1.19
CA LEU A 161 0.49 -5.63 1.21
C LEU A 161 -0.21 -5.51 2.56
N ARG A 162 0.54 -5.64 3.65
CA ARG A 162 0.03 -5.49 5.01
C ARG A 162 -0.52 -4.09 5.26
N ASP A 163 0.26 -3.05 4.99
CA ASP A 163 -0.16 -1.67 5.23
C ASP A 163 -1.41 -1.32 4.39
N SER A 164 -1.46 -1.84 3.16
CA SER A 164 -2.62 -1.68 2.27
C SER A 164 -3.85 -2.42 2.80
N LEU A 165 -3.68 -3.63 3.36
CA LEU A 165 -4.77 -4.39 3.98
C LEU A 165 -5.31 -3.69 5.22
N ASP A 166 -4.43 -3.19 6.09
CA ASP A 166 -4.80 -2.48 7.31
C ASP A 166 -5.62 -1.22 6.96
N LEU A 167 -5.21 -0.46 5.94
CA LEU A 167 -5.95 0.70 5.45
C LEU A 167 -7.28 0.32 4.79
N TYR A 168 -7.33 -0.78 4.02
CA TYR A 168 -8.57 -1.25 3.39
C TYR A 168 -9.60 -1.68 4.44
N LEU A 169 -9.16 -2.48 5.43
CA LEU A 169 -10.00 -3.01 6.49
C LEU A 169 -10.44 -1.93 7.49
N ALA A 170 -9.69 -0.83 7.62
CA ALA A 170 -10.16 0.34 8.37
C ALA A 170 -11.43 0.97 7.75
N MET A 171 -11.61 0.86 6.43
CA MET A 171 -12.79 1.37 5.70
C MET A 171 -13.92 0.33 5.56
N TYR A 172 -13.56 -0.95 5.51
CA TYR A 172 -14.43 -2.11 5.29
C TYR A 172 -14.06 -3.25 6.25
N PRO A 173 -14.35 -3.10 7.56
CA PRO A 173 -13.87 -4.04 8.59
C PRO A 173 -14.41 -5.45 8.43
N ASP A 174 -15.59 -5.60 7.83
CA ASP A 174 -16.26 -6.90 7.67
C ASP A 174 -16.00 -7.57 6.33
N ASN A 175 -15.00 -7.11 5.58
CA ASN A 175 -14.65 -7.74 4.31
C ASN A 175 -13.92 -9.08 4.56
N VAL A 176 -14.70 -10.17 4.59
CA VAL A 176 -14.22 -11.54 4.86
C VAL A 176 -13.03 -11.93 3.99
N GLN A 177 -13.04 -11.58 2.70
CA GLN A 177 -11.95 -11.92 1.78
C GLN A 177 -10.62 -11.25 2.18
N HIS A 178 -10.65 -9.97 2.55
CA HIS A 178 -9.45 -9.22 2.96
C HIS A 178 -9.02 -9.57 4.38
N LEU A 179 -9.97 -9.84 5.30
CA LEU A 179 -9.67 -10.37 6.63
C LEU A 179 -8.93 -11.71 6.53
N MET A 180 -9.43 -12.64 5.69
CA MET A 180 -8.79 -13.93 5.47
C MET A 180 -7.39 -13.76 4.89
N LEU A 181 -7.19 -12.82 3.95
CA LEU A 181 -5.87 -12.52 3.41
C LEU A 181 -4.92 -11.95 4.47
N GLN A 182 -5.40 -11.06 5.34
CA GLN A 182 -4.62 -10.50 6.45
C GLN A 182 -4.21 -11.58 7.46
N ALA A 183 -5.13 -12.46 7.86
CA ALA A 183 -4.85 -13.59 8.75
C ALA A 183 -3.77 -14.51 8.15
N ARG A 184 -3.89 -14.86 6.87
CA ARG A 184 -2.91 -15.68 6.15
C ARG A 184 -1.54 -14.99 6.07
N LEU A 185 -1.52 -13.68 5.82
CA LEU A 185 -0.28 -12.90 5.77
C LEU A 185 0.42 -12.88 7.12
N TYR A 186 -0.30 -12.60 8.20
CA TYR A 186 0.27 -12.58 9.56
C TYR A 186 0.74 -13.97 10.00
N PHE A 187 -0.04 -15.01 9.71
CA PHE A 187 0.36 -16.40 9.94
C PHE A 187 1.63 -16.76 9.16
N HIS A 188 1.71 -16.41 7.87
CA HIS A 188 2.87 -16.68 7.02
C HIS A 188 4.13 -15.95 7.50
N LEU A 189 3.99 -14.70 7.95
CA LEU A 189 5.10 -13.92 8.49
C LEU A 189 5.47 -14.30 9.94
N GLY A 190 4.68 -15.16 10.60
CA GLY A 190 4.90 -15.56 12.00
C GLY A 190 4.72 -14.42 13.00
N ILE A 191 3.86 -13.44 12.67
CA ILE A 191 3.63 -12.24 13.48
C ILE A 191 2.23 -12.23 14.08
N TRP A 192 2.11 -11.65 15.28
CA TRP A 192 0.83 -11.39 15.97
C TRP A 192 -0.17 -12.56 15.95
N PRO A 193 0.22 -13.74 16.47
CA PRO A 193 -0.64 -14.92 16.40
C PRO A 193 -1.97 -14.72 17.16
N GLU A 194 -2.00 -13.93 18.23
CA GLU A 194 -3.22 -13.56 18.93
C GLU A 194 -4.17 -12.77 18.02
N LYS A 195 -3.65 -11.79 17.26
CA LYS A 195 -4.43 -11.02 16.28
C LYS A 195 -4.95 -11.92 15.15
N VAL A 196 -4.18 -12.94 14.75
CA VAL A 196 -4.64 -13.94 13.78
C VAL A 196 -5.87 -14.66 14.32
N LEU A 197 -5.86 -15.11 15.58
CA LEU A 197 -7.01 -15.75 16.20
C LEU A 197 -8.23 -14.82 16.26
N ASP A 198 -8.04 -13.55 16.63
CA ASP A 198 -9.12 -12.55 16.68
C ASP A 198 -9.76 -12.35 15.29
N ILE A 199 -8.94 -12.22 14.25
CA ILE A 199 -9.43 -12.09 12.86
C ILE A 199 -10.21 -13.34 12.44
N LEU A 200 -9.68 -14.53 12.74
CA LEU A 200 -10.29 -15.80 12.38
C LEU A 200 -11.64 -16.01 13.09
N GLN A 201 -11.75 -15.63 14.36
CA GLN A 201 -13.02 -15.62 15.10
C GLN A 201 -14.02 -14.65 14.48
N HIS A 202 -13.58 -13.45 14.10
CA HIS A 202 -14.44 -12.47 13.42
C HIS A 202 -14.96 -13.00 12.09
N ILE A 203 -14.10 -13.64 11.28
CA ILE A 203 -14.50 -14.27 10.02
C ILE A 203 -15.56 -15.37 10.26
N GLN A 204 -15.37 -16.21 11.28
CA GLN A 204 -16.33 -17.27 11.62
C GLN A 204 -17.71 -16.72 12.00
N ALA A 205 -17.76 -15.56 12.66
CA ALA A 205 -19.00 -14.88 13.02
C ALA A 205 -19.70 -14.26 11.80
N LEU A 206 -18.93 -13.71 10.85
CA LEU A 206 -19.45 -13.07 9.64
C LEU A 206 -19.90 -14.08 8.57
N ASP A 207 -19.12 -15.15 8.36
CA ASP A 207 -19.39 -16.17 7.35
C ASP A 207 -19.07 -17.58 7.88
N PRO A 208 -20.09 -18.27 8.44
CA PRO A 208 -19.93 -19.63 8.94
C PRO A 208 -19.48 -20.66 7.90
N SER A 209 -19.61 -20.37 6.59
CA SER A 209 -19.16 -21.28 5.53
C SER A 209 -17.64 -21.43 5.48
N GLN A 210 -16.89 -20.46 6.02
CA GLN A 210 -15.42 -20.51 6.08
C GLN A 210 -14.88 -21.45 7.16
N HIS A 211 -15.73 -22.17 7.90
CA HIS A 211 -15.37 -22.94 9.08
C HIS A 211 -14.19 -23.90 8.87
N GLY A 212 -14.11 -24.59 7.73
CA GLY A 212 -13.01 -25.51 7.45
C GLY A 212 -11.65 -24.80 7.34
N ALA A 213 -11.59 -23.71 6.57
CA ALA A 213 -10.36 -22.95 6.38
C ALA A 213 -9.95 -22.20 7.65
N VAL A 214 -10.93 -21.67 8.40
CA VAL A 214 -10.72 -21.02 9.69
C VAL A 214 -10.19 -22.02 10.71
N GLY A 215 -10.80 -23.20 10.83
CA GLY A 215 -10.39 -24.24 11.77
C GLY A 215 -8.95 -24.68 11.58
N TYR A 216 -8.53 -24.89 10.32
CA TYR A 216 -7.15 -25.21 9.96
C TYR A 216 -6.16 -24.15 10.46
N LEU A 217 -6.44 -22.87 10.17
CA LEU A 217 -5.54 -21.78 10.58
C LEU A 217 -5.54 -21.57 12.09
N VAL A 218 -6.68 -21.72 12.77
CA VAL A 218 -6.76 -21.63 14.24
C VAL A 218 -5.89 -22.70 14.89
N GLN A 219 -6.03 -23.97 14.48
CA GLN A 219 -5.24 -25.06 15.04
C GLN A 219 -3.74 -24.79 14.89
N HIS A 220 -3.28 -24.48 13.68
CA HIS A 220 -1.87 -24.23 13.46
C HIS A 220 -1.35 -22.96 14.13
N THR A 221 -2.19 -21.94 14.31
CA THR A 221 -1.81 -20.72 15.04
C THR A 221 -1.64 -21.03 16.53
N LEU A 222 -2.52 -21.85 17.12
CA LEU A 222 -2.41 -22.29 18.51
C LEU A 222 -1.15 -23.14 18.73
N GLU A 223 -0.86 -24.09 17.83
CA GLU A 223 0.39 -24.86 17.86
C GLU A 223 1.62 -23.93 17.82
N HIS A 224 1.55 -22.84 17.05
CA HIS A 224 2.64 -21.86 16.97
C HIS A 224 2.82 -21.07 18.28
N ILE A 225 1.72 -20.69 18.94
CA ILE A 225 1.74 -20.02 20.25
C ILE A 225 2.30 -20.97 21.32
N GLU A 226 1.87 -22.23 21.32
CA GLU A 226 2.34 -23.25 22.27
C GLU A 226 3.84 -23.48 22.15
N ARG A 227 4.36 -23.68 20.92
CA ARG A 227 5.81 -23.79 20.70
C ARG A 227 6.57 -22.58 21.23
N ARG A 228 6.05 -21.36 21.02
CA ARG A 228 6.65 -20.13 21.56
C ARG A 228 6.60 -20.05 23.09
N LYS A 229 5.62 -20.67 23.74
CA LYS A 229 5.54 -20.76 25.21
C LYS A 229 6.44 -21.85 25.78
N GLU A 230 6.67 -22.91 25.01
CA GLU A 230 7.59 -24.01 25.35
C GLU A 230 9.07 -23.64 25.16
N GLU A 231 9.36 -22.63 24.33
CA GLU A 231 10.65 -21.95 24.37
C GLU A 231 10.87 -21.42 25.79
N LEU A 232 11.77 -22.08 26.53
CA LEU A 232 12.20 -21.76 27.88
C LEU A 232 12.31 -20.23 28.03
N GLY A 233 11.77 -19.71 29.15
CA GLY A 233 11.84 -18.27 29.46
C GLY A 233 13.25 -17.73 29.23
N PRO A 234 13.38 -16.44 28.84
CA PRO A 234 14.62 -15.92 28.26
C PRO A 234 15.81 -16.21 29.17
N GLU A 235 16.78 -16.97 28.67
CA GLU A 235 18.05 -17.16 29.36
C GLU A 235 18.73 -15.79 29.47
N VAL A 236 18.91 -15.32 30.70
CA VAL A 236 19.51 -14.01 30.95
C VAL A 236 21.01 -14.09 30.65
N LYS A 237 21.41 -13.58 29.48
CA LYS A 237 22.82 -13.47 29.08
C LYS A 237 23.39 -12.14 29.55
N HIS A 238 24.46 -12.16 30.35
CA HIS A 238 25.15 -10.96 30.77
C HIS A 238 26.25 -10.59 29.78
N ARG A 239 26.20 -9.38 29.21
CA ARG A 239 27.25 -8.89 28.30
C ARG A 239 28.61 -8.70 28.99
N SER A 240 28.63 -8.61 30.32
CA SER A 240 29.85 -8.57 31.13
C SER A 240 30.64 -9.88 31.10
N ASP A 241 30.02 -11.00 30.70
CA ASP A 241 30.70 -12.29 30.65
C ASP A 241 31.79 -12.29 29.58
N GLU A 242 32.90 -12.96 29.88
CA GLU A 242 34.08 -13.00 29.00
C GLU A 242 33.79 -13.58 27.62
N LYS A 243 32.86 -14.55 27.55
CA LYS A 243 32.36 -15.17 26.32
C LYS A 243 31.54 -14.22 25.42
N HIS A 244 31.15 -13.04 25.90
CA HIS A 244 30.30 -12.09 25.20
C HIS A 244 31.01 -10.75 24.89
N LYS A 245 32.34 -10.69 25.09
CA LYS A 245 33.14 -9.45 24.94
C LYS A 245 33.04 -8.81 23.55
N GLU A 246 32.79 -9.58 22.51
CA GLU A 246 32.70 -9.07 21.13
C GLU A 246 31.33 -8.47 20.78
N VAL A 247 30.31 -8.64 21.64
CA VAL A 247 28.96 -8.11 21.43
C VAL A 247 28.98 -6.59 21.63
N CYS A 248 28.91 -5.82 20.54
CA CYS A 248 29.02 -4.36 20.59
C CYS A 248 27.71 -3.64 20.95
N PHE A 249 26.55 -4.18 20.55
CA PHE A 249 25.28 -3.46 20.63
C PHE A 249 24.37 -3.98 21.76
N SER A 250 23.65 -3.08 22.40
CA SER A 250 22.73 -3.39 23.50
C SER A 250 21.31 -3.71 22.99
N ILE A 251 20.59 -4.53 23.75
CA ILE A 251 19.13 -4.67 23.63
C ILE A 251 18.47 -3.29 23.81
N GLY A 252 17.46 -3.00 23.00
CA GLY A 252 16.72 -1.74 22.98
C GLY A 252 17.29 -0.66 22.07
N LEU A 253 18.46 -0.87 21.45
CA LEU A 253 19.01 0.09 20.49
C LEU A 253 18.23 0.05 19.17
N ILE A 254 17.87 1.24 18.69
CA ILE A 254 17.31 1.46 17.35
C ILE A 254 18.48 1.58 16.37
N MET A 255 18.45 0.75 15.33
CA MET A 255 19.53 0.59 14.37
C MET A 255 18.98 0.67 12.94
N LYS A 256 19.85 0.98 11.98
CA LYS A 256 19.57 0.87 10.54
C LYS A 256 20.50 -0.17 9.93
N HIS A 257 19.94 -1.18 9.29
CA HIS A 257 20.73 -2.28 8.72
C HIS A 257 21.60 -1.77 7.57
N LYS A 258 22.92 -2.01 7.63
CA LYS A 258 23.90 -1.43 6.70
C LYS A 258 23.68 -1.82 5.23
N ARG A 259 23.36 -3.09 4.96
CA ARG A 259 23.17 -3.61 3.59
C ARG A 259 21.78 -3.31 3.01
N TYR A 260 20.73 -3.68 3.75
CA TYR A 260 19.34 -3.62 3.29
C TYR A 260 18.60 -2.32 3.67
N GLY A 261 19.16 -1.49 4.55
CA GLY A 261 18.64 -0.16 4.85
C GLY A 261 17.39 -0.09 5.72
N TYR A 262 16.85 -1.21 6.21
CA TYR A 262 15.67 -1.22 7.09
C TYR A 262 16.00 -0.72 8.50
N ASN A 263 15.02 -0.14 9.20
CA ASN A 263 15.13 0.23 10.61
C ASN A 263 14.68 -0.94 11.50
N CYS A 264 15.36 -1.13 12.63
CA CYS A 264 15.03 -2.19 13.58
C CYS A 264 15.41 -1.84 15.01
N VAL A 265 14.87 -2.58 15.97
CA VAL A 265 15.28 -2.56 17.38
C VAL A 265 15.86 -3.92 17.78
N ILE A 266 16.99 -3.91 18.47
CA ILE A 266 17.61 -5.14 18.97
C ILE A 266 16.81 -5.65 20.17
N TYR A 267 16.35 -6.90 20.14
CA TYR A 267 15.66 -7.53 21.27
C TYR A 267 16.41 -8.76 21.83
N GLY A 268 17.47 -9.21 21.17
CA GLY A 268 18.32 -10.29 21.66
C GLY A 268 19.60 -10.42 20.85
N TRP A 269 20.51 -11.28 21.30
CA TRP A 269 21.78 -11.52 20.63
C TRP A 269 22.37 -12.88 21.01
N ASP A 270 23.31 -13.32 20.16
CA ASP A 270 24.15 -14.48 20.35
C ASP A 270 25.62 -14.12 20.05
N PRO A 271 26.59 -14.69 20.78
CA PRO A 271 28.01 -14.41 20.54
C PRO A 271 28.52 -14.98 19.21
N ALA A 272 27.80 -15.94 18.62
CA ALA A 272 28.06 -16.56 17.33
C ALA A 272 26.72 -16.93 16.67
N CYS A 273 26.72 -17.27 15.39
CA CYS A 273 25.52 -17.69 14.66
C CYS A 273 24.97 -19.00 15.22
N MET A 274 23.76 -18.96 15.79
CA MET A 274 23.10 -20.15 16.37
C MET A 274 22.21 -20.90 15.36
N MET A 275 22.18 -20.47 14.10
CA MET A 275 21.32 -21.04 13.06
C MET A 275 21.89 -22.33 12.47
N GLY A 276 20.99 -23.17 11.95
CA GLY A 276 21.35 -24.41 11.26
C GLY A 276 22.24 -24.19 10.03
N HIS A 277 22.96 -25.24 9.64
CA HIS A 277 23.99 -25.25 8.60
C HIS A 277 23.40 -25.02 7.19
N GLU A 278 22.14 -25.41 6.96
CA GLU A 278 21.41 -25.04 5.74
C GLU A 278 21.10 -23.55 5.68
N TRP A 279 20.66 -22.94 6.79
CA TRP A 279 20.36 -21.51 6.86
C TRP A 279 21.63 -20.67 6.65
N ILE A 280 22.73 -21.05 7.32
CA ILE A 280 24.05 -20.40 7.17
C ILE A 280 24.50 -20.39 5.69
N ARG A 281 24.26 -21.49 4.97
CA ARG A 281 24.56 -21.61 3.54
C ARG A 281 23.66 -20.73 2.70
N ASN A 282 22.35 -20.79 2.92
CA ASN A 282 21.35 -20.02 2.16
C ASN A 282 21.53 -18.51 2.32
N MET A 283 21.83 -18.06 3.54
CA MET A 283 22.09 -16.65 3.84
C MET A 283 23.54 -16.22 3.55
N ASN A 284 24.36 -17.13 3.00
CA ASN A 284 25.76 -16.92 2.65
C ASN A 284 26.58 -16.30 3.79
N VAL A 285 26.35 -16.76 5.02
CA VAL A 285 26.98 -16.23 6.24
C VAL A 285 28.50 -16.33 6.20
N HIS A 286 29.05 -17.34 5.53
CA HIS A 286 30.49 -17.50 5.35
C HIS A 286 31.17 -16.36 4.58
N SER A 287 30.41 -15.59 3.78
CA SER A 287 30.91 -14.43 3.05
C SER A 287 30.98 -13.14 3.89
N LEU A 288 30.46 -13.17 5.12
CA LEU A 288 30.52 -12.03 6.03
C LEU A 288 31.94 -11.81 6.57
N PRO A 289 32.30 -10.59 7.00
CA PRO A 289 33.66 -10.24 7.42
C PRO A 289 34.28 -11.18 8.45
N HIS A 290 33.48 -11.72 9.35
CA HIS A 290 33.90 -12.65 10.41
C HIS A 290 33.08 -13.95 10.40
N GLY A 291 32.41 -14.25 9.28
CA GLY A 291 31.65 -15.47 9.08
C GLY A 291 30.59 -15.74 10.17
N PRO A 292 30.38 -17.01 10.57
CA PRO A 292 29.42 -17.38 11.61
C PRO A 292 29.94 -17.19 13.04
N HIS A 293 31.21 -16.81 13.25
CA HIS A 293 31.83 -16.72 14.58
C HIS A 293 31.68 -15.35 15.24
N GLN A 294 31.16 -14.36 14.52
CA GLN A 294 30.85 -13.05 15.08
C GLN A 294 29.48 -13.02 15.76
N PRO A 295 29.20 -11.99 16.56
CA PRO A 295 27.89 -11.80 17.15
C PRO A 295 26.78 -11.64 16.11
N PHE A 296 25.62 -12.22 16.42
CA PHE A 296 24.37 -12.04 15.69
C PHE A 296 23.30 -11.47 16.62
N TYR A 297 22.41 -10.67 16.05
CA TYR A 297 21.37 -9.94 16.73
C TYR A 297 20.00 -10.39 16.25
N ASN A 298 19.13 -10.67 17.21
CA ASN A 298 17.70 -10.80 17.00
C ASN A 298 17.11 -9.38 16.97
N VAL A 299 16.57 -8.99 15.81
CA VAL A 299 16.08 -7.63 15.57
C VAL A 299 14.61 -7.64 15.16
N LEU A 300 13.84 -6.74 15.75
CA LEU A 300 12.46 -6.47 15.38
C LEU A 300 12.46 -5.31 14.40
N VAL A 301 12.05 -5.57 13.17
CA VAL A 301 12.07 -4.61 12.06
C VAL A 301 10.80 -3.76 12.07
N GLU A 302 10.85 -2.57 11.47
CA GLU A 302 9.71 -1.66 11.36
C GLU A 302 8.48 -2.28 10.66
N ASP A 303 8.69 -3.28 9.81
CA ASP A 303 7.64 -4.09 9.18
C ASP A 303 7.02 -5.13 10.15
N GLY A 304 7.45 -5.18 11.41
CA GLY A 304 7.03 -6.13 12.44
C GLY A 304 7.65 -7.53 12.32
N SER A 305 8.47 -7.80 11.30
CA SER A 305 9.18 -9.07 11.16
C SER A 305 10.31 -9.18 12.19
N CYS A 306 10.56 -10.41 12.64
CA CYS A 306 11.74 -10.75 13.43
C CYS A 306 12.83 -11.26 12.49
N ARG A 307 14.01 -10.65 12.52
CA ARG A 307 15.14 -11.04 11.67
C ARG A 307 16.37 -11.34 12.50
N TYR A 308 17.29 -12.10 11.93
CA TYR A 308 18.57 -12.45 12.53
C TYR A 308 19.71 -11.85 11.71
N ALA A 309 20.38 -10.84 12.26
CA ALA A 309 21.35 -10.02 11.55
C ALA A 309 22.75 -10.16 12.17
N ALA A 310 23.78 -10.25 11.34
CA ALA A 310 25.15 -10.15 11.82
C ALA A 310 25.48 -8.74 12.31
N GLN A 311 26.46 -8.64 13.21
CA GLN A 311 26.98 -7.37 13.74
C GLN A 311 27.40 -6.36 12.66
#